data_AF-A0A8C0H4W3-F1
#
_entry.id   AF-A0A8C0H4W3-F1
#
_cell.length_a   1.000
_cell.length_b   1.000
_cell.length_c   1.000
_cell.angle_alpha   90.00
_cell.angle_beta   90.00
_cell.angle_gamma   90.00
#
_symmetry.space_group_name_H-M   'P 1'
#
loop_
_entity.id
_entity.type
_entity.pdbx_description
1 polymer ?
#
loop_
_entity_poly.entity_id
_entity_poly.type
_entity_poly.pdbx_seq_one_letter_code
_entity_poly.pdbx_strand_id
1 'polypeptide(L)'
;MRPSEAWLLLLALSACLAAPPRPVYTNHWAVQVLGGPGEAARLASAYGYVNLGQIGNLENYYHFHHSRTIRRSTLSSRGRHNFLRMDPKVKWLQQQEVKRRIKRHIRGDPPLIHFNDPMWSKMWYMHCGDKNNRCRSEMNIPAAWQRGYTGKNVVVTILDDGIETSHPDLVQNYDPQASYDVNDNDCDPSPRYDASNENKHGTRCAGQVAAKANNSHCIVGIAYNARIGGVRMLDGDVTDVVEAKSLGIRPDYIDIYSASWGPDDDGKTVDGPGELAKQAFEYGIKKGRKGLGSIFVWASGNGGREGDHCSCDGYTNSIYTISISSSTDSGLKPWYLEECASTLATTYSSGAFYEQKIVTTDLRHSCTEGHTGTSVSAPIVTGIIALALEANPSLTWRDVQHLIVKTSRPLHLKANDWKINGAGRKVSHLYGYGLVNAEAIVMEAKKWKKAPTQHECIGSSDRTPRDIHADKMVRTTTVTNACANHYDQRVVYLEHVIVRVSIEHPRRGDLQINLTSPSGTESQLLARRAFDISNEGFKNWEFMTVHCWGEKAEGEWTLKIHDTPSHMRNPERRGEHTLFLNRYYKTDLIKSQGTIKLDIGQHFLTIRIVKHWNRLSWEVAESPSLEAFKNRLDQG
;
A
#
# COMPACT_ATOMS: atom_id res chain seq x y z
N MET A 1 -65.81 -22.08 -17.96
CA MET A 1 -64.69 -22.57 -18.81
C MET A 1 -63.50 -21.65 -18.56
N ARG A 2 -62.24 -22.03 -18.42
CA ARG A 2 -61.47 -23.21 -17.96
C ARG A 2 -60.05 -22.62 -17.74
N PRO A 3 -59.27 -23.05 -16.74
CA PRO A 3 -57.92 -22.56 -16.50
C PRO A 3 -56.93 -23.35 -17.38
N SER A 4 -56.24 -22.72 -18.34
CA SER A 4 -55.22 -23.43 -19.15
C SER A 4 -54.19 -22.55 -19.88
N GLU A 5 -53.67 -21.48 -19.28
CA GLU A 5 -52.55 -20.73 -19.89
C GLU A 5 -51.36 -20.43 -18.96
N ALA A 6 -51.33 -21.02 -17.75
CA ALA A 6 -50.21 -20.86 -16.81
C ALA A 6 -49.11 -21.94 -16.91
N TRP A 7 -49.23 -22.91 -17.84
CA TRP A 7 -48.34 -24.09 -17.90
C TRP A 7 -47.35 -24.09 -19.10
N LEU A 8 -47.27 -23.02 -19.87
CA LEU A 8 -46.40 -22.95 -21.07
C LEU A 8 -45.11 -22.12 -20.89
N LEU A 9 -44.91 -21.47 -19.74
CA LEU A 9 -43.68 -20.70 -19.46
C LEU A 9 -42.71 -21.38 -18.49
N LEU A 10 -43.02 -22.58 -18.00
CA LEU A 10 -42.15 -23.37 -17.11
C LEU A 10 -41.44 -24.56 -17.80
N LEU A 11 -41.60 -24.74 -19.12
CA LEU A 11 -40.95 -25.81 -19.89
C LEU A 11 -39.75 -25.37 -20.75
N ALA A 12 -39.30 -24.12 -20.62
CA ALA A 12 -38.06 -23.64 -21.26
C ALA A 12 -36.81 -23.70 -20.34
N LEU A 13 -36.96 -24.22 -19.12
CA LEU A 13 -35.89 -24.34 -18.12
C LEU A 13 -35.85 -25.76 -17.54
N SER A 14 -35.81 -26.76 -18.42
CA SER A 14 -35.39 -28.12 -18.06
C SER A 14 -34.16 -28.49 -18.89
N ALA A 15 -33.01 -28.40 -18.22
CA ALA A 15 -31.86 -29.27 -18.40
C ALA A 15 -31.39 -29.56 -19.85
N CYS A 16 -30.58 -28.66 -20.41
CA CYS A 16 -29.44 -29.08 -21.22
C CYS A 16 -28.41 -29.78 -20.31
N LEU A 17 -28.74 -30.96 -19.80
CA LEU A 17 -27.74 -31.92 -19.33
C LEU A 17 -27.05 -32.44 -20.59
N ALA A 18 -25.91 -31.84 -20.93
CA ALA A 18 -25.04 -32.36 -21.98
C ALA A 18 -24.77 -33.85 -21.68
N ALA A 19 -25.18 -34.73 -22.60
CA ALA A 19 -24.91 -36.15 -22.49
C ALA A 19 -23.41 -36.37 -22.24
N PRO A 20 -23.01 -37.30 -21.35
CA PRO A 20 -21.60 -37.58 -21.13
C PRO A 20 -20.93 -37.94 -22.46
N PRO A 21 -19.71 -37.44 -22.72
CA PRO A 21 -19.03 -37.65 -23.99
C PRO A 21 -18.87 -39.15 -24.27
N ARG A 22 -19.30 -39.59 -25.46
CA ARG A 22 -19.23 -41.00 -25.87
C ARG A 22 -17.77 -41.49 -25.87
N PRO A 23 -17.47 -42.69 -25.33
CA PRO A 23 -16.11 -43.24 -25.34
C PRO A 23 -15.62 -43.46 -26.78
N VAL A 24 -14.36 -43.07 -27.04
CA VAL A 24 -13.71 -43.26 -28.34
C VAL A 24 -12.76 -44.44 -28.23
N TYR A 25 -13.12 -45.55 -28.88
CA TYR A 25 -12.35 -46.79 -28.87
C TYR A 25 -11.21 -46.76 -29.90
N THR A 26 -10.09 -47.39 -29.54
CA THR A 26 -8.90 -47.56 -30.39
C THR A 26 -8.81 -48.99 -30.92
N ASN A 27 -7.89 -49.21 -31.85
CA ASN A 27 -7.52 -50.53 -32.39
C ASN A 27 -6.46 -51.26 -31.53
N HIS A 28 -6.42 -50.94 -30.24
CA HIS A 28 -5.52 -51.55 -29.27
C HIS A 28 -6.32 -52.21 -28.13
N TRP A 29 -5.77 -53.29 -27.58
CA TRP A 29 -6.31 -54.03 -26.45
C TRP A 29 -5.23 -54.23 -25.39
N ALA A 30 -5.64 -54.15 -24.13
CA ALA A 30 -4.87 -54.70 -23.02
C ALA A 30 -5.47 -56.06 -22.68
N VAL A 31 -4.61 -57.08 -22.62
CA VAL A 31 -5.01 -58.47 -22.46
C VAL A 31 -4.22 -59.08 -21.31
N GLN A 32 -4.90 -59.72 -20.37
CA GLN A 32 -4.24 -60.52 -19.34
C GLN A 32 -4.18 -61.98 -19.80
N VAL A 33 -2.98 -62.48 -20.07
CA VAL A 33 -2.71 -63.83 -20.56
C VAL A 33 -1.84 -64.58 -19.55
N LEU A 34 -2.34 -65.71 -19.04
CA LEU A 34 -1.55 -66.58 -18.19
C LEU A 34 -0.63 -67.48 -19.03
N GLY A 35 0.63 -67.64 -18.61
CA GLY A 35 1.62 -68.46 -19.31
C GLY A 35 2.79 -67.70 -19.94
N GLY A 36 2.89 -66.39 -19.66
CA GLY A 36 4.04 -65.57 -20.03
C GLY A 36 4.08 -65.10 -21.49
N PRO A 37 5.16 -64.40 -21.89
CA PRO A 37 5.23 -63.68 -23.17
C PRO A 37 5.08 -64.58 -24.41
N GLY A 38 5.60 -65.82 -24.33
CA GLY A 38 5.49 -66.79 -25.43
C GLY A 38 4.05 -67.19 -25.72
N GLU A 39 3.25 -67.41 -24.67
CA GLU A 39 1.83 -67.74 -24.82
C GLU A 39 1.04 -66.55 -25.34
N ALA A 40 1.35 -65.34 -24.88
CA ALA A 40 0.73 -64.12 -25.39
C ALA A 40 1.03 -63.89 -26.89
N ALA A 41 2.25 -64.16 -27.34
CA ALA A 41 2.60 -64.09 -28.76
C ALA A 41 1.85 -65.13 -29.60
N ARG A 42 1.73 -66.36 -29.09
CA ARG A 42 0.95 -67.44 -29.74
C ARG A 42 -0.52 -67.04 -29.89
N LEU A 43 -1.15 -66.55 -28.82
CA LEU A 43 -2.55 -66.12 -28.83
C LEU A 43 -2.77 -64.89 -29.72
N ALA A 44 -1.88 -63.91 -29.69
CA ALA A 44 -2.00 -62.76 -30.57
C ALA A 44 -2.04 -63.20 -32.05
N SER A 45 -1.07 -64.02 -32.47
CA SER A 45 -0.99 -64.54 -33.85
C SER A 45 -2.22 -65.38 -34.22
N ALA A 46 -2.64 -66.31 -33.36
CA ALA A 46 -3.77 -67.20 -33.60
C ALA A 46 -5.09 -66.45 -33.82
N TYR A 47 -5.28 -65.31 -33.13
CA TYR A 47 -6.51 -64.50 -33.22
C TYR A 47 -6.34 -63.23 -34.07
N GLY A 48 -5.25 -63.12 -34.85
CA GLY A 48 -5.03 -62.03 -35.81
C GLY A 48 -4.58 -60.68 -35.21
N TYR A 49 -4.09 -60.69 -33.97
CA TYR A 49 -3.47 -59.55 -33.30
C TYR A 49 -1.96 -59.56 -33.46
N VAL A 50 -1.36 -58.38 -33.37
CA VAL A 50 0.08 -58.21 -33.16
C VAL A 50 0.31 -58.00 -31.66
N ASN A 51 1.15 -58.84 -31.05
CA ASN A 51 1.59 -58.64 -29.67
C ASN A 51 2.70 -57.59 -29.65
N LEU A 52 2.44 -56.45 -29.01
CA LEU A 52 3.39 -55.34 -28.86
C LEU A 52 4.22 -55.43 -27.58
N GLY A 53 4.08 -56.53 -26.82
CA GLY A 53 4.85 -56.80 -25.61
C GLY A 53 4.07 -56.54 -24.32
N GLN A 54 4.76 -56.71 -23.19
CA GLN A 54 4.18 -56.52 -21.87
C GLN A 54 3.86 -55.04 -21.62
N ILE A 55 2.73 -54.77 -20.96
CA ILE A 55 2.32 -53.41 -20.60
C ILE A 55 3.10 -52.98 -19.35
N GLY A 56 4.23 -52.33 -19.57
CA GLY A 56 5.09 -51.82 -18.50
C GLY A 56 5.52 -52.93 -17.53
N ASN A 57 5.37 -52.67 -16.23
CA ASN A 57 5.70 -53.61 -15.15
C ASN A 57 4.54 -54.55 -14.77
N LEU A 58 3.45 -54.59 -15.54
CA LEU A 58 2.30 -55.44 -15.22
C LEU A 58 2.53 -56.87 -15.72
N GLU A 59 2.80 -57.78 -14.78
CA GLU A 59 3.01 -59.20 -15.08
C GLU A 59 1.76 -59.83 -15.72
N ASN A 60 1.97 -60.62 -16.79
CA ASN A 60 0.92 -61.28 -17.56
C ASN A 60 -0.05 -60.34 -18.30
N TYR A 61 0.22 -59.03 -18.38
CA TYR A 61 -0.57 -58.08 -19.18
C TYR A 61 0.16 -57.68 -20.45
N TYR A 62 -0.48 -57.86 -21.60
CA TYR A 62 0.11 -57.65 -22.92
C TYR A 62 -0.70 -56.68 -23.76
N HIS A 63 0.01 -55.91 -24.58
CA HIS A 63 -0.57 -54.92 -25.48
C HIS A 63 -0.79 -55.54 -26.85
N PHE A 64 -2.05 -55.79 -27.20
CA PHE A 64 -2.41 -56.35 -28.50
C PHE A 64 -2.90 -55.24 -29.45
N HIS A 65 -2.54 -55.33 -30.72
CA HIS A 65 -2.98 -54.41 -31.76
C HIS A 65 -3.62 -55.18 -32.92
N HIS A 66 -4.74 -54.69 -33.44
CA HIS A 66 -5.40 -55.32 -34.59
C HIS A 66 -5.47 -54.35 -35.78
N SER A 67 -4.75 -54.66 -36.86
CA SER A 67 -4.59 -53.75 -38.01
C SER A 67 -5.89 -53.47 -38.77
N ARG A 68 -6.85 -54.40 -38.76
CA ARG A 68 -8.15 -54.26 -39.46
C ARG A 68 -9.26 -53.59 -38.64
N THR A 69 -8.99 -53.15 -37.40
CA THR A 69 -9.98 -52.42 -36.59
C THR A 69 -9.82 -50.91 -36.77
N ILE A 70 -10.92 -50.18 -36.94
CA ILE A 70 -10.92 -48.73 -37.16
C ILE A 70 -10.44 -48.00 -35.91
N ARG A 71 -9.47 -47.09 -36.09
CA ARG A 71 -8.98 -46.18 -35.04
C ARG A 71 -10.00 -45.05 -34.82
N ARG A 72 -10.38 -44.78 -33.56
CA ARG A 72 -11.36 -43.74 -33.13
C ARG A 72 -12.83 -44.06 -33.45
N SER A 73 -13.27 -45.28 -33.14
CA SER A 73 -14.69 -45.66 -33.24
C SER A 73 -15.49 -45.16 -32.03
N THR A 74 -16.73 -44.71 -32.22
CA THR A 74 -17.68 -44.39 -31.14
C THR A 74 -18.43 -45.63 -30.62
N LEU A 75 -18.21 -46.78 -31.24
CA LEU A 75 -18.74 -48.09 -30.85
C LEU A 75 -17.58 -49.05 -30.56
N SER A 76 -17.67 -49.81 -29.46
CA SER A 76 -16.73 -50.89 -29.18
C SER A 76 -16.76 -51.93 -30.30
N SER A 77 -15.63 -52.54 -30.62
CA SER A 77 -15.56 -53.61 -31.61
C SER A 77 -16.46 -54.78 -31.19
N ARG A 78 -17.47 -55.13 -32.00
CA ARG A 78 -18.39 -56.27 -31.79
C ARG A 78 -18.11 -57.35 -32.83
N GLY A 79 -18.17 -58.63 -32.43
CA GLY A 79 -17.94 -59.78 -33.30
C GLY A 79 -16.59 -60.47 -33.08
N ARG A 80 -15.91 -60.88 -34.16
CA ARG A 80 -14.73 -61.79 -34.18
C ARG A 80 -13.57 -61.43 -33.21
N HIS A 81 -13.47 -60.18 -32.76
CA HIS A 81 -12.47 -59.71 -31.79
C HIS A 81 -12.76 -60.08 -30.33
N ASN A 82 -13.95 -60.61 -30.02
CA ASN A 82 -14.30 -61.13 -28.68
C ASN A 82 -14.00 -62.63 -28.51
N PHE A 83 -13.61 -63.37 -29.56
CA PHE A 83 -13.24 -64.79 -29.41
C PHE A 83 -11.98 -64.98 -28.58
N LEU A 84 -11.04 -64.03 -28.61
CA LEU A 84 -9.88 -64.02 -27.73
C LEU A 84 -10.28 -64.02 -26.24
N ARG A 85 -11.40 -63.38 -25.88
CA ARG A 85 -11.90 -63.37 -24.49
C ARG A 85 -12.40 -64.75 -24.04
N MET A 86 -12.74 -65.64 -24.97
CA MET A 86 -13.23 -66.99 -24.67
C MET A 86 -12.08 -68.00 -24.53
N ASP A 87 -10.85 -67.63 -24.87
CA ASP A 87 -9.70 -68.50 -24.70
C ASP A 87 -9.43 -68.71 -23.19
N PRO A 88 -9.31 -69.96 -22.70
CA PRO A 88 -9.19 -70.24 -21.27
C PRO A 88 -7.95 -69.61 -20.61
N LYS A 89 -6.95 -69.25 -21.40
CA LYS A 89 -5.73 -68.56 -20.91
C LYS A 89 -5.86 -67.04 -20.84
N VAL A 90 -6.92 -66.46 -21.42
CA VAL A 90 -7.21 -65.02 -21.36
C VAL A 90 -8.13 -64.75 -20.18
N LYS A 91 -7.58 -64.17 -19.10
CA LYS A 91 -8.36 -63.83 -17.91
C LYS A 91 -9.13 -62.52 -18.06
N TRP A 92 -8.59 -61.60 -18.85
CA TRP A 92 -9.17 -60.29 -19.02
C TRP A 92 -8.79 -59.68 -20.36
N LEU A 93 -9.74 -58.95 -20.96
CA LEU A 93 -9.57 -58.29 -22.25
C LEU A 93 -10.32 -56.96 -22.22
N GLN A 94 -9.62 -55.86 -22.50
CA GLN A 94 -10.23 -54.55 -22.68
C GLN A 94 -9.70 -53.83 -23.91
N GLN A 95 -10.62 -53.42 -24.79
CA GLN A 95 -10.32 -52.50 -25.87
C GLN A 95 -9.99 -51.12 -25.29
N GLN A 96 -8.85 -50.55 -25.69
CA GLN A 96 -8.36 -49.31 -25.13
C GLN A 96 -9.19 -48.14 -25.65
N GLU A 97 -9.66 -47.32 -24.72
CA GLU A 97 -10.40 -46.09 -24.97
C GLU A 97 -9.47 -44.90 -24.87
N VAL A 98 -9.68 -43.90 -25.72
CA VAL A 98 -9.03 -42.60 -25.60
C VAL A 98 -9.54 -41.93 -24.32
N LYS A 99 -8.71 -41.94 -23.28
CA LYS A 99 -8.98 -41.17 -22.06
C LYS A 99 -8.65 -39.70 -22.32
N ARG A 100 -9.60 -38.81 -22.06
CA ARG A 100 -9.34 -37.35 -22.06
C ARG A 100 -8.50 -37.02 -20.83
N ARG A 101 -7.20 -36.81 -21.02
CA ARG A 101 -6.28 -36.31 -19.99
C ARG A 101 -5.91 -34.88 -20.35
N ILE A 102 -6.20 -33.95 -19.45
CA ILE A 102 -5.75 -32.56 -19.54
C ILE A 102 -4.46 -32.48 -18.72
N LYS A 103 -3.39 -31.93 -19.31
CA LYS A 103 -2.15 -31.66 -18.58
C LYS A 103 -2.50 -30.67 -17.46
N ARG A 104 -2.29 -31.04 -16.19
CA ARG A 104 -2.37 -30.06 -15.09
C ARG A 104 -1.33 -28.99 -15.42
N HIS A 105 -1.76 -27.77 -15.70
CA HIS A 105 -0.88 -26.73 -16.22
C HIS A 105 0.29 -26.50 -15.26
N ILE A 106 1.51 -26.68 -15.78
CA ILE A 106 2.69 -25.95 -15.34
C ILE A 106 2.31 -24.47 -15.53
N ARG A 107 2.55 -23.61 -14.53
CA ARG A 107 2.29 -22.15 -14.57
C ARG A 107 2.71 -21.60 -15.93
N GLY A 108 1.73 -21.41 -16.82
CA GLY A 108 1.93 -20.69 -18.07
C GLY A 108 2.06 -19.21 -17.73
N ASP A 109 2.82 -18.50 -18.55
CA ASP A 109 2.99 -17.05 -18.42
C ASP A 109 1.63 -16.36 -18.19
N PRO A 110 1.57 -15.35 -17.31
CA PRO A 110 0.34 -14.63 -17.05
C PRO A 110 -0.26 -14.07 -18.35
N PRO A 111 -1.60 -14.03 -18.50
CA PRO A 111 -2.22 -13.48 -19.69
C PRO A 111 -1.73 -12.04 -19.92
N LEU A 112 -1.35 -11.75 -21.17
CA LEU A 112 -0.93 -10.41 -21.60
C LEU A 112 -2.07 -9.42 -21.31
N ILE A 113 -1.81 -8.43 -20.46
CA ILE A 113 -2.71 -7.30 -20.28
C ILE A 113 -2.41 -6.32 -21.42
N HIS A 114 -3.40 -6.11 -22.27
CA HIS A 114 -3.32 -5.14 -23.35
C HIS A 114 -4.48 -4.15 -23.21
N PHE A 115 -4.14 -2.86 -23.20
CA PHE A 115 -5.06 -1.75 -23.19
C PHE A 115 -4.98 -1.01 -24.53
N ASN A 116 -6.10 -0.52 -25.05
CA ASN A 116 -6.11 0.26 -26.29
C ASN A 116 -5.75 1.75 -26.07
N ASP A 117 -5.46 2.12 -24.83
CA ASP A 117 -5.15 3.48 -24.39
C ASP A 117 -3.79 3.94 -24.96
N PRO A 118 -3.71 5.07 -25.70
CA PRO A 118 -2.54 5.43 -26.50
C PRO A 118 -1.23 5.57 -25.73
N MET A 119 -1.30 6.01 -24.47
CA MET A 119 -0.13 6.23 -23.63
C MET A 119 0.25 5.00 -22.80
N TRP A 120 -0.50 3.90 -22.89
CA TRP A 120 -0.22 2.67 -22.14
C TRP A 120 1.25 2.26 -22.24
N SER A 121 1.79 2.17 -23.46
CA SER A 121 3.20 1.81 -23.70
C SER A 121 4.25 2.68 -23.00
N LYS A 122 3.90 3.89 -22.57
CA LYS A 122 4.78 4.87 -21.90
C LYS A 122 4.68 4.83 -20.38
N MET A 123 3.77 4.04 -19.81
CA MET A 123 3.52 3.92 -18.37
C MET A 123 4.54 2.98 -17.70
N TRP A 124 5.82 3.37 -17.77
CA TRP A 124 6.98 2.59 -17.31
C TRP A 124 6.90 2.13 -15.84
N TYR A 125 6.19 2.91 -15.02
CA TYR A 125 5.96 2.64 -13.60
C TYR A 125 4.97 1.49 -13.36
N MET A 126 4.27 1.01 -14.40
CA MET A 126 3.36 -0.15 -14.33
C MET A 126 3.94 -1.39 -15.04
N HIS A 127 4.64 -1.21 -16.16
CA HIS A 127 5.26 -2.30 -16.92
C HIS A 127 6.52 -1.77 -17.63
N CYS A 128 7.44 -2.67 -17.98
CA CYS A 128 8.64 -2.27 -18.71
C CYS A 128 8.32 -2.11 -20.21
N GLY A 129 9.14 -1.34 -20.93
CA GLY A 129 8.98 -1.08 -22.36
C GLY A 129 9.35 -2.25 -23.29
N ASP A 130 9.27 -3.50 -22.84
CA ASP A 130 9.49 -4.63 -23.73
C ASP A 130 8.34 -4.72 -24.74
N LYS A 131 8.62 -5.06 -26.01
CA LYS A 131 7.62 -5.07 -27.10
C LYS A 131 6.39 -5.94 -26.83
N ASN A 132 6.47 -6.82 -25.83
CA ASN A 132 5.40 -7.71 -25.42
C ASN A 132 4.78 -7.34 -24.06
N ASN A 133 5.18 -6.24 -23.40
CA ASN A 133 4.76 -5.84 -22.05
C ASN A 133 4.76 -7.00 -21.03
N ARG A 134 5.72 -7.93 -21.15
CA ARG A 134 5.85 -9.10 -20.26
C ARG A 134 6.58 -8.74 -18.98
N CYS A 135 7.43 -7.71 -19.02
CA CYS A 135 8.18 -7.25 -17.87
C CYS A 135 7.32 -6.32 -17.01
N ARG A 136 7.36 -6.52 -15.69
CA ARG A 136 6.55 -5.79 -14.72
C ARG A 136 7.42 -4.81 -13.96
N SER A 137 6.86 -3.64 -13.68
CA SER A 137 7.38 -2.78 -12.63
C SER A 137 7.33 -3.51 -11.28
N GLU A 138 8.28 -3.19 -10.41
CA GLU A 138 8.35 -3.72 -9.05
C GLU A 138 7.14 -3.33 -8.18
N MET A 139 6.38 -2.29 -8.57
CA MET A 139 5.10 -1.94 -7.94
C MET A 139 3.98 -2.96 -8.21
N ASN A 140 4.17 -3.87 -9.18
CA ASN A 140 3.31 -5.02 -9.44
C ASN A 140 1.81 -4.70 -9.61
N ILE A 141 1.47 -3.53 -10.15
CA ILE A 141 0.09 -3.09 -10.42
C ILE A 141 -0.64 -4.05 -11.38
N PRO A 142 -0.07 -4.44 -12.54
CA PRO A 142 -0.73 -5.39 -13.45
C PRO A 142 -1.04 -6.76 -12.80
N ALA A 143 -0.24 -7.16 -11.81
CA ALA A 143 -0.45 -8.43 -11.11
C ALA A 143 -1.67 -8.38 -10.18
N ALA A 144 -1.97 -7.22 -9.58
CA ALA A 144 -3.23 -7.00 -8.86
C ALA A 144 -4.45 -7.04 -9.80
N TRP A 145 -4.33 -6.43 -10.99
CA TRP A 145 -5.39 -6.46 -12.01
C TRP A 145 -5.69 -7.87 -12.53
N GLN A 146 -4.66 -8.69 -12.76
CA GLN A 146 -4.84 -10.09 -13.15
C GLN A 146 -5.54 -10.93 -12.07
N ARG A 147 -5.55 -10.47 -10.82
CA ARG A 147 -6.29 -11.07 -9.72
C ARG A 147 -7.73 -10.56 -9.62
N GLY A 148 -8.13 -9.65 -10.51
CA GLY A 148 -9.49 -9.12 -10.61
C GLY A 148 -9.74 -7.85 -9.80
N TYR A 149 -8.70 -7.22 -9.25
CA TYR A 149 -8.83 -5.98 -8.46
C TYR A 149 -8.53 -4.79 -9.34
N THR A 150 -9.46 -3.85 -9.47
CA THR A 150 -9.41 -2.70 -10.38
C THR A 150 -9.88 -1.40 -9.75
N GLY A 151 -10.14 -1.40 -8.43
CA GLY A 151 -10.65 -0.28 -7.64
C GLY A 151 -12.18 -0.25 -7.53
N LYS A 152 -12.88 -1.30 -7.98
CA LYS A 152 -14.33 -1.29 -8.10
C LYS A 152 -15.00 -1.03 -6.76
N ASN A 153 -16.03 -0.17 -6.78
CA ASN A 153 -16.84 0.27 -5.63
C ASN A 153 -16.10 1.14 -4.59
N VAL A 154 -14.82 1.46 -4.81
CA VAL A 154 -14.10 2.40 -3.94
C VAL A 154 -14.30 3.82 -4.45
N VAL A 155 -14.46 4.77 -3.52
CA VAL A 155 -14.62 6.20 -3.81
C VAL A 155 -13.38 6.97 -3.38
N VAL A 156 -12.77 7.68 -4.32
CA VAL A 156 -11.60 8.52 -4.08
C VAL A 156 -11.92 9.98 -4.37
N THR A 157 -11.37 10.90 -3.59
CA THR A 157 -11.37 12.33 -3.93
C THR A 157 -9.94 12.90 -3.94
N ILE A 158 -9.69 13.83 -4.86
CA ILE A 158 -8.46 14.60 -4.98
C ILE A 158 -8.69 15.98 -4.36
N LEU A 159 -7.97 16.34 -3.30
CA LEU A 159 -8.07 17.65 -2.65
C LEU A 159 -7.01 18.58 -3.25
N ASP A 160 -7.39 19.45 -4.20
CA ASP A 160 -6.42 20.16 -5.04
C ASP A 160 -7.00 21.41 -5.73
N ASP A 161 -6.50 21.77 -6.91
CA ASP A 161 -6.88 22.92 -7.74
C ASP A 161 -8.13 22.70 -8.63
N GLY A 162 -8.77 21.53 -8.49
CA GLY A 162 -9.96 21.13 -9.24
C GLY A 162 -9.75 19.89 -10.12
N ILE A 163 -10.84 19.40 -10.68
CA ILE A 163 -10.85 18.23 -11.57
C ILE A 163 -11.66 18.53 -12.83
N GLU A 164 -11.07 18.32 -14.00
CA GLU A 164 -11.76 18.46 -15.28
C GLU A 164 -12.76 17.29 -15.44
N THR A 165 -13.97 17.49 -14.92
CA THR A 165 -15.04 16.47 -14.83
C THR A 165 -15.44 15.90 -16.19
N SER A 166 -15.26 16.70 -17.25
CA SER A 166 -15.57 16.34 -18.64
C SER A 166 -14.41 15.70 -19.39
N HIS A 167 -13.23 15.52 -18.77
CA HIS A 167 -12.08 14.91 -19.43
C HIS A 167 -12.46 13.52 -19.98
N PRO A 168 -12.19 13.19 -21.27
CA PRO A 168 -12.64 11.94 -21.90
C PRO A 168 -12.22 10.68 -21.14
N ASP A 169 -11.06 10.76 -20.49
CA ASP A 169 -10.49 9.68 -19.69
C ASP A 169 -10.97 9.63 -18.22
N LEU A 170 -11.69 10.65 -17.74
CA LEU A 170 -12.20 10.71 -16.36
C LEU A 170 -13.73 10.60 -16.29
N VAL A 171 -14.45 11.13 -17.28
CA VAL A 171 -15.90 11.34 -17.25
C VAL A 171 -16.72 10.08 -16.90
N GLN A 172 -16.25 8.88 -17.28
CA GLN A 172 -16.95 7.62 -16.97
C GLN A 172 -16.81 7.18 -15.50
N ASN A 173 -15.72 7.60 -14.85
CA ASN A 173 -15.44 7.29 -13.45
C ASN A 173 -15.70 8.48 -12.52
N TYR A 174 -15.96 9.67 -13.07
CA TYR A 174 -16.24 10.88 -12.32
C TYR A 174 -17.46 10.69 -11.40
N ASP A 175 -17.33 11.17 -10.17
CA ASP A 175 -18.36 11.08 -9.14
C ASP A 175 -18.64 12.46 -8.51
N PRO A 176 -19.81 13.06 -8.80
CA PRO A 176 -20.18 14.35 -8.21
C PRO A 176 -20.41 14.26 -6.69
N GLN A 177 -20.77 13.08 -6.16
CA GLN A 177 -20.88 12.89 -4.71
C GLN A 177 -19.51 12.82 -4.03
N ALA A 178 -18.43 12.60 -4.77
CA ALA A 178 -17.06 12.70 -4.26
C ALA A 178 -16.45 14.09 -4.48
N SER A 179 -17.23 15.07 -4.93
CA SER A 179 -16.73 16.35 -5.44
C SER A 179 -17.41 17.58 -4.84
N TYR A 180 -16.68 18.70 -4.78
CA TYR A 180 -17.21 20.01 -4.35
C TYR A 180 -16.22 21.12 -4.68
N ASP A 181 -16.70 22.34 -4.86
CA ASP A 181 -15.87 23.53 -4.95
C ASP A 181 -15.93 24.32 -3.65
N VAL A 182 -14.83 24.35 -2.90
CA VAL A 182 -14.75 25.10 -1.64
C VAL A 182 -14.37 26.55 -1.88
N ASN A 183 -13.66 26.85 -2.98
CA ASN A 183 -13.25 28.21 -3.34
C ASN A 183 -14.48 29.07 -3.71
N ASP A 184 -15.37 28.55 -4.57
CA ASP A 184 -16.58 29.25 -5.04
C ASP A 184 -17.86 28.79 -4.30
N ASN A 185 -17.74 27.79 -3.42
CA ASN A 185 -18.81 27.25 -2.58
C ASN A 185 -20.01 26.70 -3.38
N ASP A 186 -19.72 25.85 -4.36
CA ASP A 186 -20.72 25.13 -5.16
C ASP A 186 -20.33 23.65 -5.39
N CYS A 187 -21.09 22.94 -6.23
CA CYS A 187 -20.91 21.50 -6.45
C CYS A 187 -20.05 21.15 -7.67
N ASP A 188 -19.59 22.12 -8.46
CA ASP A 188 -18.80 21.90 -9.67
C ASP A 188 -17.30 22.15 -9.40
N PRO A 189 -16.49 21.11 -9.18
CA PRO A 189 -15.07 21.27 -8.87
C PRO A 189 -14.22 21.58 -10.12
N SER A 190 -14.83 22.04 -11.22
CA SER A 190 -14.13 22.23 -12.48
C SER A 190 -13.02 23.28 -12.32
N PRO A 191 -11.81 23.00 -12.82
CA PRO A 191 -10.70 23.93 -12.71
C PRO A 191 -10.97 25.19 -13.52
N ARG A 192 -10.50 26.33 -13.00
CA ARG A 192 -10.50 27.58 -13.78
C ARG A 192 -9.44 27.49 -14.88
N TYR A 193 -9.87 27.70 -16.12
CA TYR A 193 -8.98 27.72 -17.28
C TYR A 193 -8.35 29.09 -17.47
N ASP A 194 -7.03 29.14 -17.54
CA ASP A 194 -6.26 30.35 -17.80
C ASP A 194 -5.16 30.08 -18.83
N ALA A 195 -4.40 31.12 -19.21
CA ALA A 195 -3.33 30.97 -20.20
C ALA A 195 -2.14 30.14 -19.68
N SER A 196 -1.91 30.13 -18.35
CA SER A 196 -0.77 29.42 -17.75
C SER A 196 -1.06 27.92 -17.52
N ASN A 197 -2.34 27.53 -17.51
CA ASN A 197 -2.82 26.24 -17.04
C ASN A 197 -2.25 25.92 -15.66
N GLU A 198 -2.41 26.85 -14.72
CA GLU A 198 -1.97 26.65 -13.33
C GLU A 198 -2.79 25.54 -12.65
N ASN A 199 -4.11 25.56 -12.86
CA ASN A 199 -5.07 24.63 -12.24
C ASN A 199 -5.17 23.26 -12.96
N LYS A 200 -4.03 22.67 -13.31
CA LYS A 200 -3.96 21.37 -14.02
C LYS A 200 -3.65 20.20 -13.08
N HIS A 201 -3.24 20.47 -11.86
CA HIS A 201 -2.59 19.52 -10.98
C HIS A 201 -3.57 18.44 -10.47
N GLY A 202 -4.77 18.82 -10.03
CA GLY A 202 -5.80 17.90 -9.58
C GLY A 202 -6.31 16.98 -10.69
N THR A 203 -6.46 17.50 -11.92
CA THR A 203 -6.81 16.68 -13.10
C THR A 203 -5.74 15.64 -13.43
N ARG A 204 -4.46 16.01 -13.32
CA ARG A 204 -3.32 15.06 -13.49
C ARG A 204 -3.28 14.00 -12.40
N CYS A 205 -3.55 14.38 -11.15
CA CYS A 205 -3.63 13.46 -10.02
C CYS A 205 -4.81 12.48 -10.16
N ALA A 206 -5.98 12.96 -10.57
CA ALA A 206 -7.17 12.14 -10.78
C ALA A 206 -6.95 11.04 -11.83
N GLY A 207 -6.27 11.36 -12.95
CA GLY A 207 -5.93 10.38 -13.98
C GLY A 207 -5.09 9.22 -13.48
N GLN A 208 -4.07 9.50 -12.67
CA GLN A 208 -3.21 8.45 -12.11
C GLN A 208 -4.00 7.45 -11.25
N VAL A 209 -5.00 7.93 -10.51
CA VAL A 209 -5.86 7.07 -9.70
C VAL A 209 -6.83 6.31 -10.60
N ALA A 210 -7.63 7.00 -11.40
CA ALA A 210 -8.88 6.43 -11.94
C ALA A 210 -9.18 6.84 -13.39
N ALA A 211 -8.17 7.17 -14.20
CA ALA A 211 -8.35 7.23 -15.65
C ALA A 211 -8.96 5.91 -16.18
N LYS A 212 -9.88 6.03 -17.12
CA LYS A 212 -10.72 4.93 -17.56
C LYS A 212 -9.96 4.05 -18.53
N ALA A 213 -9.79 2.78 -18.16
CA ALA A 213 -9.14 1.82 -19.05
C ALA A 213 -10.00 1.45 -20.27
N ASN A 214 -9.32 1.09 -21.36
CA ASN A 214 -9.88 0.58 -22.60
C ASN A 214 -10.85 1.53 -23.32
N ASN A 215 -10.66 2.85 -23.19
CA ASN A 215 -11.51 3.86 -23.82
C ASN A 215 -10.83 4.52 -25.03
N SER A 216 -9.60 4.13 -25.39
CA SER A 216 -8.79 4.72 -26.47
C SER A 216 -8.37 6.18 -26.21
N HIS A 217 -8.39 6.63 -24.97
CA HIS A 217 -7.90 7.93 -24.52
C HIS A 217 -6.72 7.76 -23.58
N CYS A 218 -5.87 8.79 -23.50
CA CYS A 218 -4.69 8.90 -22.64
C CYS A 218 -4.15 7.58 -22.04
N ILE A 219 -4.47 7.31 -20.76
CA ILE A 219 -3.78 6.36 -19.89
C ILE A 219 -4.75 5.38 -19.22
N VAL A 220 -4.21 4.50 -18.38
CA VAL A 220 -5.00 3.63 -17.50
C VAL A 220 -4.75 4.02 -16.05
N GLY A 221 -5.78 4.41 -15.31
CA GLY A 221 -5.66 4.66 -13.88
C GLY A 221 -5.30 3.39 -13.11
N ILE A 222 -4.57 3.50 -11.99
CA ILE A 222 -4.22 2.32 -11.16
C ILE A 222 -5.46 1.58 -10.69
N ALA A 223 -6.49 2.34 -10.33
CA ALA A 223 -7.81 1.91 -9.92
C ALA A 223 -8.84 2.36 -10.97
N TYR A 224 -8.65 1.95 -12.23
CA TYR A 224 -9.45 2.37 -13.39
C TYR A 224 -10.96 2.05 -13.35
N ASN A 225 -11.46 1.37 -12.32
CA ASN A 225 -12.90 1.17 -12.05
C ASN A 225 -13.34 1.76 -10.69
N ALA A 226 -12.48 2.52 -10.01
CA ALA A 226 -12.88 3.33 -8.87
C ALA A 226 -13.70 4.54 -9.33
N ARG A 227 -14.49 5.09 -8.40
CA ARG A 227 -15.13 6.39 -8.57
C ARG A 227 -14.17 7.48 -8.13
N ILE A 228 -14.06 8.55 -8.91
CA ILE A 228 -13.13 9.64 -8.66
C ILE A 228 -13.85 10.98 -8.63
N GLY A 229 -13.67 11.73 -7.55
CA GLY A 229 -14.08 13.12 -7.45
C GLY A 229 -12.89 14.05 -7.26
N GLY A 230 -13.20 15.33 -7.14
CA GLY A 230 -12.21 16.35 -6.80
C GLY A 230 -12.82 17.45 -5.95
N VAL A 231 -12.02 18.00 -5.06
CA VAL A 231 -12.35 19.16 -4.26
C VAL A 231 -11.45 20.30 -4.73
N ARG A 232 -12.04 21.33 -5.34
CA ARG A 232 -11.33 22.56 -5.70
C ARG A 232 -11.21 23.42 -4.45
N MET A 233 -9.99 23.51 -3.92
CA MET A 233 -9.69 24.24 -2.69
C MET A 233 -8.37 25.03 -2.73
N LEU A 234 -7.50 24.79 -3.72
CA LEU A 234 -6.21 25.49 -3.87
C LEU A 234 -6.25 26.70 -4.83
N ASP A 235 -7.31 26.90 -5.61
CA ASP A 235 -7.43 28.03 -6.55
C ASP A 235 -8.03 29.26 -5.87
N GLY A 236 -7.42 29.67 -4.76
CA GLY A 236 -7.85 30.81 -3.92
C GLY A 236 -7.17 30.82 -2.55
N ASP A 237 -7.63 31.69 -1.66
CA ASP A 237 -7.08 31.79 -0.30
C ASP A 237 -7.36 30.53 0.52
N VAL A 238 -6.30 29.78 0.84
CA VAL A 238 -6.39 28.58 1.68
C VAL A 238 -6.34 28.97 3.15
N THR A 239 -7.46 28.76 3.85
CA THR A 239 -7.59 29.03 5.31
C THR A 239 -7.89 27.73 6.05
N ASP A 240 -7.72 27.71 7.38
CA ASP A 240 -8.06 26.55 8.23
C ASP A 240 -9.51 26.06 8.01
N VAL A 241 -10.46 26.97 7.72
CA VAL A 241 -11.85 26.60 7.38
C VAL A 241 -11.94 25.88 6.04
N VAL A 242 -11.21 26.36 5.02
CA VAL A 242 -11.17 25.75 3.68
C VAL A 242 -10.61 24.34 3.78
N GLU A 243 -9.50 24.17 4.50
CA GLU A 243 -8.89 22.86 4.74
C GLU A 243 -9.82 21.93 5.50
N ALA A 244 -10.40 22.38 6.62
CA ALA A 244 -11.29 21.56 7.43
C ALA A 244 -12.54 21.10 6.67
N LYS A 245 -13.14 21.99 5.85
CA LYS A 245 -14.26 21.62 4.96
C LYS A 245 -13.84 20.57 3.93
N SER A 246 -12.66 20.75 3.32
CA SER A 246 -12.14 19.85 2.29
C SER A 246 -11.81 18.47 2.85
N LEU A 247 -11.13 18.41 4.01
CA LEU A 247 -10.80 17.18 4.73
C LEU A 247 -12.03 16.44 5.27
N GLY A 248 -13.05 17.22 5.67
CA GLY A 248 -14.27 16.73 6.29
C GLY A 248 -15.41 16.46 5.31
N ILE A 249 -15.18 16.51 4.00
CA ILE A 249 -16.27 16.38 3.03
C ILE A 249 -16.78 14.95 2.93
N ARG A 250 -18.07 14.74 3.20
CA ARG A 250 -18.80 13.46 3.02
C ARG A 250 -18.00 12.20 3.44
N PRO A 251 -17.52 12.14 4.70
CA PRO A 251 -16.65 11.06 5.18
C PRO A 251 -17.32 9.69 5.27
N ASP A 252 -18.65 9.62 5.22
CA ASP A 252 -19.39 8.36 5.15
C ASP A 252 -19.49 7.78 3.72
N TYR A 253 -19.15 8.57 2.70
CA TYR A 253 -19.22 8.19 1.29
C TYR A 253 -17.84 8.01 0.65
N ILE A 254 -16.93 8.97 0.88
CA ILE A 254 -15.57 8.94 0.32
C ILE A 254 -14.68 8.01 1.17
N ASP A 255 -13.98 7.09 0.51
CA ASP A 255 -13.07 6.16 1.18
C ASP A 255 -11.66 6.76 1.38
N ILE A 256 -11.12 7.37 0.32
CA ILE A 256 -9.72 7.84 0.28
C ILE A 256 -9.66 9.29 -0.18
N TYR A 257 -8.86 10.08 0.53
CA TYR A 257 -8.55 11.47 0.22
C TYR A 257 -7.07 11.54 -0.15
N SER A 258 -6.77 12.05 -1.34
CA SER A 258 -5.40 12.25 -1.81
C SER A 258 -5.11 13.74 -1.84
N ALA A 259 -4.01 14.15 -1.22
CA ALA A 259 -3.56 15.53 -1.18
C ALA A 259 -2.04 15.60 -1.34
N SER A 260 -1.58 16.71 -1.90
CA SER A 260 -0.16 16.96 -2.17
C SER A 260 0.23 18.42 -1.88
N TRP A 261 -0.50 19.05 -0.95
CA TRP A 261 -0.27 20.41 -0.48
C TRP A 261 0.14 20.39 0.99
N GLY A 262 0.75 21.47 1.44
CA GLY A 262 1.29 21.66 2.78
C GLY A 262 1.84 23.07 2.91
N PRO A 263 2.66 23.36 3.93
CA PRO A 263 3.42 24.59 4.03
C PRO A 263 4.38 24.76 2.83
N ASP A 264 4.96 25.96 2.71
CA ASP A 264 5.98 26.21 1.69
C ASP A 264 7.21 25.30 1.89
N ASP A 265 7.56 24.56 0.84
CA ASP A 265 8.72 23.66 0.73
C ASP A 265 10.06 24.44 0.59
N ASP A 266 10.27 25.46 1.42
CA ASP A 266 11.33 26.46 1.27
C ASP A 266 12.58 26.21 2.14
N GLY A 267 12.57 25.13 2.93
CA GLY A 267 13.65 24.80 3.86
C GLY A 267 13.67 25.65 5.13
N LYS A 268 12.62 26.44 5.40
CA LYS A 268 12.55 27.39 6.53
C LYS A 268 11.26 27.29 7.32
N THR A 269 10.17 27.01 6.64
CA THR A 269 8.82 26.99 7.21
C THR A 269 8.68 25.84 8.21
N VAL A 270 7.90 26.08 9.27
CA VAL A 270 7.44 25.05 10.22
C VAL A 270 5.99 25.38 10.46
N ASP A 271 5.10 24.60 9.88
CA ASP A 271 3.66 24.83 9.96
C ASP A 271 2.88 23.53 9.74
N GLY A 272 1.61 23.53 10.08
CA GLY A 272 0.76 22.36 9.94
C GLY A 272 -0.70 22.69 10.13
N PRO A 273 -1.57 21.68 10.25
CA PRO A 273 -3.00 21.91 10.28
C PRO A 273 -3.40 22.80 11.46
N GLY A 274 -4.25 23.78 11.14
CA GLY A 274 -4.94 24.59 12.13
C GLY A 274 -5.87 23.76 13.02
N GLU A 275 -6.57 24.42 13.94
CA GLU A 275 -7.41 23.73 14.92
C GLU A 275 -8.58 23.00 14.25
N LEU A 276 -9.20 23.63 13.24
CA LEU A 276 -10.33 23.03 12.52
C LEU A 276 -9.87 21.87 11.63
N ALA A 277 -8.75 22.03 10.91
CA ALA A 277 -8.18 20.95 10.09
C ALA A 277 -7.78 19.74 10.95
N LYS A 278 -7.18 19.95 12.13
CA LYS A 278 -6.90 18.88 13.11
C LYS A 278 -8.18 18.16 13.54
N GLN A 279 -9.23 18.90 13.88
CA GLN A 279 -10.53 18.31 14.23
C GLN A 279 -11.16 17.54 13.05
N ALA A 280 -11.01 18.02 11.82
CA ALA A 280 -11.48 17.33 10.62
C ALA A 280 -10.75 15.99 10.41
N PHE A 281 -9.43 15.95 10.58
CA PHE A 281 -8.67 14.69 10.57
C PHE A 281 -9.16 13.72 11.65
N GLU A 282 -9.30 14.19 12.89
CA GLU A 282 -9.78 13.37 14.00
C GLU A 282 -11.20 12.83 13.76
N TYR A 283 -12.09 13.66 13.23
CA TYR A 283 -13.43 13.22 12.86
C TYR A 283 -13.37 12.17 11.75
N GLY A 284 -12.58 12.42 10.69
CA GLY A 284 -12.40 11.51 9.57
C GLY A 284 -11.93 10.13 10.02
N ILE A 285 -10.87 10.04 10.83
CA ILE A 285 -10.33 8.75 11.29
C ILE A 285 -11.22 8.04 12.33
N LYS A 286 -12.05 8.76 13.10
CA LYS A 286 -12.96 8.19 14.12
C LYS A 286 -14.33 7.79 13.54
N LYS A 287 -14.87 8.56 12.60
CA LYS A 287 -16.26 8.46 12.13
C LYS A 287 -16.38 8.10 10.66
N GLY A 288 -15.44 8.53 9.82
CA GLY A 288 -15.45 8.26 8.40
C GLY A 288 -15.51 6.77 8.07
N ARG A 289 -16.04 6.46 6.89
CA ARG A 289 -16.28 5.09 6.41
C ARG A 289 -17.03 4.25 7.46
N LYS A 290 -18.06 4.82 8.09
CA LYS A 290 -18.89 4.18 9.13
C LYS A 290 -18.05 3.67 10.32
N GLY A 291 -17.06 4.47 10.74
CA GLY A 291 -16.16 4.14 11.85
C GLY A 291 -14.95 3.26 11.50
N LEU A 292 -14.73 2.95 10.21
CA LEU A 292 -13.45 2.37 9.75
C LEU A 292 -12.34 3.42 9.66
N GLY A 293 -12.72 4.69 9.55
CA GLY A 293 -11.86 5.86 9.42
C GLY A 293 -11.52 6.17 7.96
N SER A 294 -11.66 7.44 7.58
CA SER A 294 -11.17 8.00 6.33
C SER A 294 -9.67 7.73 6.16
N ILE A 295 -9.24 7.48 4.93
CA ILE A 295 -7.82 7.28 4.60
C ILE A 295 -7.29 8.54 3.92
N PHE A 296 -6.32 9.20 4.54
CA PHE A 296 -5.67 10.39 4.00
C PHE A 296 -4.28 10.00 3.47
N VAL A 297 -4.02 10.21 2.19
CA VAL A 297 -2.74 9.96 1.54
C VAL A 297 -2.11 11.29 1.17
N TRP A 298 -0.85 11.47 1.56
CA TRP A 298 -0.16 12.76 1.46
C TRP A 298 1.18 12.61 0.75
N ALA A 299 1.51 13.58 -0.11
CA ALA A 299 2.87 13.71 -0.63
C ALA A 299 3.81 14.22 0.47
N SER A 300 5.07 13.78 0.45
CA SER A 300 6.04 14.13 1.49
C SER A 300 6.74 15.49 1.29
N GLY A 301 6.38 16.29 0.28
CA GLY A 301 7.02 17.59 -0.01
C GLY A 301 8.07 17.56 -1.13
N ASN A 302 8.42 18.73 -1.67
CA ASN A 302 9.32 18.93 -2.81
C ASN A 302 10.52 19.86 -2.52
N GLY A 303 10.80 20.17 -1.24
CA GLY A 303 11.83 21.10 -0.77
C GLY A 303 13.25 20.52 -0.66
N GLY A 304 13.52 19.39 -1.31
CA GLY A 304 14.80 18.69 -1.18
C GLY A 304 16.03 19.51 -1.64
N ARG A 305 15.86 20.42 -2.61
CA ARG A 305 16.94 21.30 -3.11
C ARG A 305 17.22 22.44 -2.13
N GLU A 306 16.19 22.85 -1.41
CA GLU A 306 16.18 23.87 -0.38
C GLU A 306 16.68 23.28 0.96
N GLY A 307 16.93 21.97 1.02
CA GLY A 307 17.36 21.30 2.24
C GLY A 307 16.26 21.28 3.31
N ASP A 308 15.01 21.18 2.86
CA ASP A 308 13.87 21.02 3.76
C ASP A 308 13.78 19.61 4.34
N HIS A 309 12.91 19.47 5.34
CA HIS A 309 12.73 18.25 6.09
C HIS A 309 11.27 18.10 6.48
N CYS A 310 10.59 17.09 5.92
CA CYS A 310 9.13 16.95 5.99
C CYS A 310 8.54 16.74 7.39
N SER A 311 9.36 16.52 8.43
CA SER A 311 8.90 16.62 9.83
C SER A 311 8.52 18.05 10.28
N CYS A 312 8.87 19.07 9.48
CA CYS A 312 8.46 20.47 9.66
C CYS A 312 7.11 20.78 9.01
N ASP A 313 6.57 19.85 8.22
CA ASP A 313 5.22 19.88 7.69
C ASP A 313 4.31 19.01 8.59
N GLY A 314 3.39 19.66 9.31
CA GLY A 314 2.46 19.00 10.22
C GLY A 314 1.37 18.13 9.56
N TYR A 315 1.14 18.26 8.24
CA TYR A 315 0.25 17.38 7.48
C TYR A 315 0.95 16.05 7.19
N THR A 316 2.19 16.04 6.67
CA THR A 316 2.91 14.78 6.40
C THR A 316 3.37 14.09 7.69
N ASN A 317 3.65 14.87 8.73
CA ASN A 317 4.11 14.38 10.03
C ASN A 317 2.96 13.95 10.95
N SER A 318 1.70 14.12 10.53
CA SER A 318 0.54 13.61 11.23
C SER A 318 0.47 12.08 11.22
N ILE A 319 0.02 11.46 12.32
CA ILE A 319 -0.25 10.01 12.34
C ILE A 319 -1.46 9.61 11.47
N TYR A 320 -2.34 10.58 11.17
CA TYR A 320 -3.59 10.37 10.45
C TYR A 320 -3.41 10.32 8.93
N THR A 321 -2.27 10.79 8.44
CA THR A 321 -1.91 10.79 7.02
C THR A 321 -0.94 9.65 6.71
N ILE A 322 -0.98 9.19 5.46
CA ILE A 322 -0.05 8.24 4.90
C ILE A 322 0.91 9.05 4.03
N SER A 323 2.03 9.48 4.61
CA SER A 323 3.06 10.25 3.90
C SER A 323 3.86 9.36 2.95
N ILE A 324 3.89 9.74 1.67
CA ILE A 324 4.50 9.00 0.57
C ILE A 324 5.58 9.83 -0.12
N SER A 325 6.74 9.20 -0.26
CA SER A 325 7.91 9.75 -0.93
C SER A 325 8.09 9.19 -2.34
N SER A 326 9.12 9.64 -3.06
CA SER A 326 9.37 9.32 -4.46
C SER A 326 10.71 8.62 -4.70
N SER A 327 10.79 7.86 -5.79
CA SER A 327 12.06 7.41 -6.36
C SER A 327 12.05 7.57 -7.88
N THR A 328 13.24 7.75 -8.46
CA THR A 328 13.40 7.76 -9.91
C THR A 328 13.28 6.34 -10.48
N ASP A 329 13.23 6.20 -11.80
CA ASP A 329 13.20 4.90 -12.47
C ASP A 329 14.43 4.03 -12.18
N SER A 330 15.56 4.66 -11.85
CA SER A 330 16.82 4.00 -11.51
C SER A 330 16.99 3.70 -10.01
N GLY A 331 15.95 3.95 -9.21
CA GLY A 331 15.93 3.73 -7.77
C GLY A 331 16.71 4.77 -6.96
N LEU A 332 16.96 5.96 -7.52
CA LEU A 332 17.69 7.05 -6.86
C LEU A 332 16.74 8.02 -6.15
N LYS A 333 17.32 8.83 -5.24
CA LYS A 333 16.65 9.95 -4.58
C LYS A 333 16.44 11.06 -5.61
N PRO A 334 15.21 11.47 -5.93
CA PRO A 334 14.97 12.65 -6.77
C PRO A 334 15.48 13.92 -6.08
N TRP A 335 15.86 14.93 -6.87
CA TRP A 335 16.46 16.17 -6.36
C TRP A 335 15.52 16.99 -5.46
N TYR A 336 14.21 16.84 -5.62
CA TYR A 336 13.16 17.53 -4.85
C TYR A 336 12.76 16.79 -3.57
N LEU A 337 13.23 15.55 -3.36
CA LEU A 337 12.75 14.73 -2.24
C LEU A 337 13.17 15.28 -0.88
N GLU A 338 12.20 15.46 0.00
CA GLU A 338 12.39 15.69 1.43
C GLU A 338 12.47 14.38 2.21
N GLU A 339 13.40 14.33 3.15
CA GLU A 339 13.62 13.18 4.02
C GLU A 339 13.03 13.43 5.40
N CYS A 340 12.37 12.42 5.97
CA CYS A 340 11.87 12.48 7.35
C CYS A 340 11.47 11.10 7.86
N ALA A 341 11.42 10.98 9.19
CA ALA A 341 11.06 9.73 9.86
C ALA A 341 9.55 9.41 9.83
N SER A 342 8.71 10.35 9.36
CA SER A 342 7.26 10.20 9.22
C SER A 342 6.84 9.50 7.91
N THR A 343 7.70 9.51 6.88
CA THR A 343 7.44 8.88 5.58
C THR A 343 7.22 7.37 5.73
N LEU A 344 6.09 6.86 5.23
CA LEU A 344 5.72 5.45 5.39
C LEU A 344 6.27 4.56 4.27
N ALA A 345 6.22 5.03 3.03
CA ALA A 345 6.62 4.25 1.86
C ALA A 345 6.93 5.15 0.65
N THR A 346 7.28 4.52 -0.47
CA THR A 346 7.68 5.19 -1.70
C THR A 346 7.00 4.62 -2.93
N THR A 347 6.83 5.46 -3.95
CA THR A 347 6.51 5.04 -5.32
C THR A 347 7.53 5.59 -6.30
N TYR A 348 7.42 5.17 -7.55
CA TYR A 348 8.07 5.90 -8.63
C TYR A 348 7.46 7.29 -8.84
N SER A 349 8.31 8.23 -9.24
CA SER A 349 7.96 9.54 -9.79
C SER A 349 9.05 9.96 -10.79
N SER A 350 9.17 11.26 -11.06
CA SER A 350 10.19 11.88 -11.89
C SER A 350 11.57 11.98 -11.21
N GLY A 351 12.58 12.34 -11.98
CA GLY A 351 13.91 12.63 -11.46
C GLY A 351 14.59 13.80 -12.18
N ALA A 352 15.85 13.59 -12.58
CA ALA A 352 16.57 14.52 -13.44
C ALA A 352 15.88 14.66 -14.82
N PHE A 353 16.25 15.69 -15.58
CA PHE A 353 15.60 16.00 -16.87
C PHE A 353 15.63 14.84 -17.88
N TYR A 354 16.65 13.97 -17.81
CA TYR A 354 16.80 12.80 -18.68
C TYR A 354 16.13 11.52 -18.14
N GLU A 355 15.69 11.52 -16.88
CA GLU A 355 14.96 10.40 -16.29
C GLU A 355 13.47 10.47 -16.70
N GLN A 356 12.82 9.31 -16.66
CA GLN A 356 11.42 9.21 -17.05
C GLN A 356 10.52 9.99 -16.08
N LYS A 357 9.40 10.48 -16.62
CA LYS A 357 8.37 11.23 -15.90
C LYS A 357 7.05 10.47 -15.95
N ILE A 358 6.03 11.02 -15.31
CA ILE A 358 4.76 10.32 -15.15
C ILE A 358 3.78 10.78 -16.20
N VAL A 359 3.16 9.80 -16.85
CA VAL A 359 2.18 9.99 -17.90
C VAL A 359 0.79 9.93 -17.30
N THR A 360 -0.05 10.92 -17.58
CA THR A 360 -1.42 11.02 -17.05
C THR A 360 -2.30 11.96 -17.90
N THR A 361 -3.57 12.10 -17.52
CA THR A 361 -4.51 13.10 -18.04
C THR A 361 -4.01 14.51 -17.74
N ASP A 362 -4.41 15.49 -18.54
CA ASP A 362 -4.02 16.88 -18.37
C ASP A 362 -5.17 17.79 -18.76
N LEU A 363 -5.12 19.04 -18.29
CA LEU A 363 -6.16 20.03 -18.52
C LEU A 363 -6.43 20.21 -20.02
N ARG A 364 -7.65 20.62 -20.38
CA ARG A 364 -8.12 20.81 -21.76
C ARG A 364 -8.22 19.50 -22.53
N HIS A 365 -8.71 18.45 -21.88
CA HIS A 365 -8.94 17.13 -22.47
C HIS A 365 -7.69 16.51 -23.09
N SER A 366 -6.51 16.80 -22.52
CA SER A 366 -5.21 16.42 -23.09
C SER A 366 -4.49 15.37 -22.25
N CYS A 367 -3.35 14.88 -22.72
CA CYS A 367 -2.51 13.96 -21.96
C CYS A 367 -1.13 14.60 -21.78
N THR A 368 -0.49 14.35 -20.65
CA THR A 368 0.88 14.79 -20.39
C THR A 368 1.79 13.60 -20.14
N GLU A 369 3.03 13.69 -20.61
CA GLU A 369 4.13 12.77 -20.27
C GLU A 369 5.09 13.41 -19.23
N GLY A 370 4.75 14.60 -18.73
CA GLY A 370 5.66 15.47 -18.01
C GLY A 370 5.26 15.78 -16.57
N HIS A 371 4.45 14.95 -15.92
CA HIS A 371 4.09 15.17 -14.52
C HIS A 371 5.22 14.70 -13.58
N THR A 372 5.49 15.48 -12.53
CA THR A 372 6.69 15.42 -11.69
C THR A 372 6.39 15.74 -10.23
N GLY A 373 7.35 15.48 -9.33
CA GLY A 373 7.26 15.80 -7.90
C GLY A 373 6.72 14.65 -7.04
N THR A 374 6.79 14.79 -5.72
CA THR A 374 6.16 13.85 -4.76
C THR A 374 4.64 13.84 -4.87
N SER A 375 4.06 14.91 -5.43
CA SER A 375 2.64 15.04 -5.70
C SER A 375 2.06 13.99 -6.66
N VAL A 376 2.93 13.31 -7.43
CA VAL A 376 2.61 12.12 -8.22
C VAL A 376 2.48 10.88 -7.34
N SER A 377 3.37 10.74 -6.37
CA SER A 377 3.51 9.52 -5.59
C SER A 377 2.30 9.24 -4.70
N ALA A 378 1.68 10.28 -4.14
CA ALA A 378 0.45 10.15 -3.36
C ALA A 378 -0.72 9.56 -4.17
N PRO A 379 -1.12 10.09 -5.35
CA PRO A 379 -2.09 9.47 -6.24
C PRO A 379 -1.78 8.01 -6.61
N ILE A 380 -0.51 7.66 -6.82
CA ILE A 380 -0.14 6.27 -7.12
C ILE A 380 -0.50 5.35 -5.96
N VAL A 381 -0.13 5.72 -4.73
CA VAL A 381 -0.49 4.94 -3.54
C VAL A 381 -1.98 4.94 -3.29
N THR A 382 -2.67 6.05 -3.51
CA THR A 382 -4.13 6.15 -3.43
C THR A 382 -4.82 5.10 -4.32
N GLY A 383 -4.38 4.97 -5.58
CA GLY A 383 -4.87 3.93 -6.48
C GLY A 383 -4.60 2.51 -5.96
N ILE A 384 -3.40 2.26 -5.44
CA ILE A 384 -3.03 0.95 -4.86
C ILE A 384 -3.86 0.62 -3.61
N ILE A 385 -4.13 1.61 -2.75
CA ILE A 385 -5.00 1.44 -1.59
C ILE A 385 -6.43 1.14 -2.04
N ALA A 386 -6.93 1.78 -3.11
CA ALA A 386 -8.24 1.45 -3.66
C ALA A 386 -8.33 -0.02 -4.13
N LEU A 387 -7.26 -0.57 -4.72
CA LEU A 387 -7.21 -2.02 -5.03
C LEU A 387 -7.29 -2.88 -3.76
N ALA A 388 -6.62 -2.47 -2.68
CA ALA A 388 -6.65 -3.17 -1.39
C ALA A 388 -8.03 -3.09 -0.70
N LEU A 389 -8.71 -1.95 -0.78
CA LEU A 389 -10.06 -1.77 -0.24
C LEU A 389 -11.12 -2.55 -1.02
N GLU A 390 -10.97 -2.70 -2.34
CA GLU A 390 -11.82 -3.62 -3.11
C GLU A 390 -11.63 -5.07 -2.62
N ALA A 391 -10.38 -5.45 -2.31
CA ALA A 391 -10.07 -6.78 -1.78
C ALA A 391 -10.61 -7.02 -0.37
N ASN A 392 -10.63 -5.98 0.47
CA ASN A 392 -11.19 -6.04 1.82
C ASN A 392 -11.76 -4.67 2.21
N PRO A 393 -13.08 -4.46 2.06
CA PRO A 393 -13.71 -3.19 2.40
C PRO A 393 -13.69 -2.87 3.90
N SER A 394 -13.44 -3.86 4.76
CA SER A 394 -13.45 -3.73 6.22
C SER A 394 -12.13 -3.24 6.81
N LEU A 395 -11.12 -2.95 5.99
CA LEU A 395 -9.86 -2.37 6.45
C LEU A 395 -10.09 -0.99 7.06
N THR A 396 -9.58 -0.78 8.27
CA THR A 396 -9.51 0.54 8.90
C THR A 396 -8.35 1.36 8.33
N TRP A 397 -8.36 2.68 8.58
CA TRP A 397 -7.26 3.58 8.20
C TRP A 397 -5.88 3.07 8.69
N ARG A 398 -5.83 2.47 9.88
CA ARG A 398 -4.61 1.87 10.44
C ARG A 398 -4.25 0.54 9.83
N ASP A 399 -5.25 -0.29 9.49
CA ASP A 399 -4.98 -1.55 8.80
C ASP A 399 -4.26 -1.31 7.47
N VAL A 400 -4.65 -0.26 6.75
CA VAL A 400 -3.96 0.17 5.52
C VAL A 400 -2.50 0.52 5.78
N GLN A 401 -2.20 1.32 6.82
CA GLN A 401 -0.81 1.63 7.18
C GLN A 401 0.00 0.37 7.54
N HIS A 402 -0.57 -0.55 8.33
CA HIS A 402 0.06 -1.83 8.65
C HIS A 402 0.36 -2.67 7.40
N LEU A 403 -0.57 -2.70 6.46
CA LEU A 403 -0.42 -3.42 5.21
C LEU A 403 0.74 -2.83 4.39
N ILE A 404 0.80 -1.49 4.24
CA ILE A 404 1.90 -0.79 3.57
C ILE A 404 3.25 -1.17 4.22
N VAL A 405 3.39 -1.02 5.54
CA VAL A 405 4.60 -1.39 6.29
C VAL A 405 4.98 -2.86 6.10
N LYS A 406 4.00 -3.75 5.97
CA LYS A 406 4.20 -5.21 5.80
C LYS A 406 4.60 -5.59 4.38
N THR A 407 4.10 -4.89 3.37
CA THR A 407 4.21 -5.31 1.98
C THR A 407 5.18 -4.50 1.14
N SER A 408 5.54 -3.29 1.57
CA SER A 408 6.58 -2.49 0.93
C SER A 408 7.95 -3.17 1.03
N ARG A 409 8.80 -2.93 0.03
CA ARG A 409 10.09 -3.59 -0.12
C ARG A 409 11.18 -2.60 -0.55
N PRO A 410 12.40 -2.66 0.03
CA PRO A 410 13.52 -1.82 -0.40
C PRO A 410 13.96 -2.07 -1.85
N LEU A 411 13.94 -3.32 -2.32
CA LEU A 411 14.28 -3.74 -3.69
C LEU A 411 15.57 -3.05 -4.23
N HIS A 412 15.44 -2.31 -5.33
CA HIS A 412 16.53 -1.61 -6.03
C HIS A 412 16.70 -0.15 -5.56
N LEU A 413 15.95 0.29 -4.54
CA LEU A 413 16.04 1.65 -4.00
C LEU A 413 17.39 1.86 -3.30
N LYS A 414 18.14 2.86 -3.77
CA LYS A 414 19.47 3.21 -3.27
C LYS A 414 19.36 4.29 -2.22
N ALA A 415 19.64 3.92 -0.97
CA ALA A 415 19.78 4.84 0.15
C ALA A 415 20.93 4.39 1.05
N ASN A 416 21.72 5.35 1.54
CA ASN A 416 22.84 5.06 2.45
C ASN A 416 22.37 4.84 3.89
N ASP A 417 21.13 5.23 4.21
CA ASP A 417 20.57 5.23 5.57
C ASP A 417 19.63 4.03 5.84
N TRP A 418 19.55 3.04 4.93
CA TRP A 418 18.80 1.81 5.18
C TRP A 418 19.27 1.13 6.47
N LYS A 419 18.38 1.05 7.46
CA LYS A 419 18.61 0.36 8.74
C LYS A 419 17.54 -0.68 9.00
N ILE A 420 17.91 -1.74 9.71
CA ILE A 420 16.94 -2.73 10.21
C ILE A 420 16.50 -2.28 11.59
N ASN A 421 15.21 -2.04 11.77
CA ASN A 421 14.62 -1.67 13.05
C ASN A 421 14.54 -2.88 14.01
N GLY A 422 14.18 -2.65 15.28
CA GLY A 422 14.08 -3.70 16.30
C GLY A 422 13.02 -4.76 16.03
N ALA A 423 12.12 -4.54 15.07
CA ALA A 423 11.12 -5.51 14.61
C ALA A 423 11.59 -6.32 13.38
N GLY A 424 12.84 -6.13 12.93
CA GLY A 424 13.43 -6.85 11.80
C GLY A 424 13.04 -6.28 10.43
N ARG A 425 12.60 -5.03 10.35
CA ARG A 425 12.17 -4.38 9.10
C ARG A 425 13.20 -3.37 8.62
N LYS A 426 13.51 -3.36 7.33
CA LYS A 426 14.34 -2.31 6.72
C LYS A 426 13.53 -1.04 6.56
N VAL A 427 14.09 0.10 6.99
CA VAL A 427 13.49 1.43 6.91
C VAL A 427 14.56 2.48 6.57
N SER A 428 14.16 3.55 5.87
CA SER A 428 15.00 4.69 5.44
C SER A 428 14.18 5.98 5.57
N HIS A 429 14.81 7.10 5.92
CA HIS A 429 14.17 8.42 5.96
C HIS A 429 13.87 8.95 4.54
N LEU A 430 14.53 8.41 3.51
CA LEU A 430 14.24 8.72 2.11
C LEU A 430 12.99 7.99 1.64
N TYR A 431 12.85 6.71 2.02
CA TYR A 431 11.91 5.80 1.37
C TYR A 431 10.89 5.09 2.29
N GLY A 432 10.88 5.44 3.57
CA GLY A 432 10.12 4.71 4.58
C GLY A 432 10.44 3.22 4.54
N TYR A 433 9.41 2.37 4.48
CA TYR A 433 9.55 0.91 4.36
C TYR A 433 9.84 0.41 2.93
N GLY A 434 10.02 1.32 1.98
CA GLY A 434 10.41 1.04 0.60
C GLY A 434 9.26 1.14 -0.40
N LEU A 435 9.51 0.59 -1.60
CA LEU A 435 8.59 0.67 -2.72
C LEU A 435 7.32 -0.13 -2.43
N VAL A 436 6.16 0.50 -2.63
CA VAL A 436 4.85 -0.16 -2.50
C VAL A 436 4.68 -1.28 -3.54
N ASN A 437 3.88 -2.30 -3.20
CA ASN A 437 3.61 -3.44 -4.08
C ASN A 437 2.10 -3.76 -4.08
N ALA A 438 1.44 -3.49 -5.21
CA ALA A 438 -0.01 -3.59 -5.37
C ALA A 438 -0.52 -5.03 -5.23
N GLU A 439 0.19 -6.02 -5.78
CA GLU A 439 -0.21 -7.43 -5.62
C GLU A 439 -0.08 -7.88 -4.17
N ALA A 440 1.04 -7.54 -3.53
CA ALA A 440 1.31 -7.95 -2.16
C ALA A 440 0.31 -7.36 -1.18
N ILE A 441 0.00 -6.06 -1.31
CA ILE A 441 -0.97 -5.39 -0.42
C ILE A 441 -2.38 -5.96 -0.58
N VAL A 442 -2.83 -6.22 -1.82
CA VAL A 442 -4.11 -6.86 -2.12
C VAL A 442 -4.18 -8.27 -1.54
N MET A 443 -3.13 -9.07 -1.74
CA MET A 443 -3.10 -10.45 -1.28
C MET A 443 -3.03 -10.55 0.25
N GLU A 444 -2.37 -9.60 0.90
CA GLU A 444 -2.34 -9.51 2.35
C GLU A 444 -3.67 -9.00 2.92
N ALA A 445 -4.32 -8.02 2.26
CA ALA A 445 -5.63 -7.49 2.64
C ALA A 445 -6.71 -8.57 2.75
N LYS A 446 -6.74 -9.53 1.81
CA LYS A 446 -7.74 -10.63 1.77
C LYS A 446 -7.73 -11.53 3.01
N LYS A 447 -6.57 -11.69 3.63
CA LYS A 447 -6.37 -12.51 4.83
C LYS A 447 -6.07 -11.66 6.07
N TRP A 448 -6.21 -10.34 5.95
CA TRP A 448 -5.89 -9.42 7.02
C TRP A 448 -6.91 -9.56 8.14
N LYS A 449 -6.41 -9.80 9.36
CA LYS A 449 -7.21 -9.69 10.56
C LYS A 449 -7.13 -8.24 11.03
N LYS A 450 -8.28 -7.59 11.16
CA LYS A 450 -8.41 -6.23 11.70
C LYS A 450 -7.52 -6.05 12.92
N ALA A 451 -6.69 -5.03 12.89
CA ALA A 451 -5.79 -4.74 13.98
C ALA A 451 -6.59 -4.23 15.20
N PRO A 452 -6.11 -4.47 16.43
CA PRO A 452 -6.83 -4.04 17.64
C PRO A 452 -7.10 -2.53 17.71
N THR A 453 -7.95 -2.14 18.66
CA THR A 453 -8.19 -0.74 18.99
C THR A 453 -6.88 -0.02 19.28
N GLN A 454 -6.81 1.25 18.89
CA GLN A 454 -5.66 2.11 19.16
C GLN A 454 -5.58 2.41 20.65
N HIS A 455 -4.42 2.15 21.25
CA HIS A 455 -4.08 2.62 22.59
C HIS A 455 -3.03 3.73 22.46
N GLU A 456 -3.11 4.68 23.36
CA GLU A 456 -2.16 5.76 23.49
C GLU A 456 -1.52 5.68 24.88
N CYS A 457 -0.20 5.58 24.94
CA CYS A 457 0.57 5.71 26.17
C CYS A 457 1.37 7.01 26.12
N ILE A 458 1.22 7.82 27.16
CA ILE A 458 1.99 9.03 27.33
C ILE A 458 3.14 8.72 28.30
N GLY A 459 4.38 8.75 27.79
CA GLY A 459 5.58 8.60 28.61
C GLY A 459 5.75 9.73 29.63
N SER A 460 6.58 9.51 30.66
CA SER A 460 6.86 10.54 31.67
C SER A 460 7.46 11.80 31.04
N SER A 461 6.87 12.96 31.31
CA SER A 461 7.39 14.26 30.88
C SER A 461 8.60 14.67 31.71
N ASP A 462 9.79 14.80 31.13
CA ASP A 462 10.88 15.55 31.76
C ASP A 462 10.55 17.04 31.63
N ARG A 463 10.24 17.68 32.76
CA ARG A 463 9.87 19.11 32.83
C ARG A 463 11.05 19.99 33.19
N THR A 464 12.24 19.42 33.34
CA THR A 464 13.43 20.15 33.75
C THR A 464 14.00 20.89 32.54
N PRO A 465 14.06 22.23 32.57
CA PRO A 465 14.73 22.99 31.52
C PRO A 465 16.20 22.57 31.40
N ARG A 466 16.70 22.51 30.17
CA ARG A 466 18.10 22.20 29.87
C ARG A 466 18.65 23.21 28.89
N ASP A 467 19.81 23.76 29.18
CA ASP A 467 20.48 24.67 28.26
C ASP A 467 21.09 23.89 27.10
N ILE A 468 20.80 24.33 25.87
CA ILE A 468 21.45 23.83 24.65
C ILE A 468 22.60 24.79 24.36
N HIS A 469 23.83 24.31 24.50
CA HIS A 469 25.02 25.08 24.15
C HIS A 469 25.51 24.71 22.75
N ALA A 470 26.05 25.69 22.04
CA ALA A 470 26.72 25.49 20.76
C ALA A 470 27.75 24.35 20.84
N ASP A 471 27.75 23.49 19.82
CA ASP A 471 28.62 22.32 19.68
C ASP A 471 28.51 21.28 20.81
N LYS A 472 27.49 21.39 21.67
CA LYS A 472 27.19 20.38 22.69
C LYS A 472 25.92 19.62 22.34
N MET A 473 25.97 18.33 22.63
CA MET A 473 24.80 17.46 22.57
C MET A 473 24.07 17.51 23.91
N VAL A 474 22.79 17.87 23.89
CA VAL A 474 21.88 17.59 25.01
C VAL A 474 21.32 16.19 24.82
N ARG A 475 21.55 15.33 25.82
CA ARG A 475 21.01 13.97 25.85
C ARG A 475 20.05 13.83 27.02
N THR A 476 18.82 13.43 26.73
CA THR A 476 17.80 13.12 27.72
C THR A 476 17.37 11.66 27.55
N THR A 477 17.24 10.95 28.66
CA THR A 477 16.83 9.53 28.67
C THR A 477 15.57 9.39 29.50
N THR A 478 14.64 8.57 29.02
CA THR A 478 13.38 8.33 29.70
C THR A 478 13.04 6.86 29.62
N VAL A 479 12.90 6.22 30.78
CA VAL A 479 12.48 4.82 30.87
C VAL A 479 10.96 4.79 30.99
N THR A 480 10.32 4.01 30.13
CA THR A 480 8.87 3.81 30.15
C THR A 480 8.56 2.32 30.33
N ASN A 481 7.59 2.01 31.19
CA ASN A 481 6.95 0.69 31.22
C ASN A 481 5.82 0.57 30.18
N ALA A 482 5.71 1.58 29.31
CA ALA A 482 4.70 1.70 28.27
C ALA A 482 3.27 1.49 28.78
N CYS A 483 2.97 2.15 29.90
CA CYS A 483 1.67 2.14 30.55
C CYS A 483 1.19 0.72 30.92
N ALA A 484 2.12 -0.18 31.26
CA ALA A 484 1.82 -1.56 31.64
C ALA A 484 0.77 -1.70 32.76
N ASN A 485 0.65 -0.67 33.62
CA ASN A 485 -0.28 -0.63 34.74
C ASN A 485 -1.72 -0.22 34.36
N HIS A 486 -1.94 0.29 33.14
CA HIS A 486 -3.24 0.76 32.65
C HIS A 486 -3.65 -0.03 31.41
N TYR A 487 -4.56 -1.00 31.55
CA TYR A 487 -4.89 -1.95 30.49
C TYR A 487 -5.37 -1.28 29.19
N ASP A 488 -6.14 -0.21 29.30
CA ASP A 488 -6.71 0.61 28.22
C ASP A 488 -5.70 1.55 27.54
N GLN A 489 -4.55 1.80 28.18
CA GLN A 489 -3.48 2.65 27.67
C GLN A 489 -2.19 1.87 27.38
N ARG A 490 -2.13 0.58 27.74
CA ARG A 490 -0.92 -0.23 27.66
C ARG A 490 -0.44 -0.37 26.23
N VAL A 491 0.86 -0.11 26.05
CA VAL A 491 1.55 -0.22 24.78
C VAL A 491 2.77 -1.21 24.79
N VAL A 492 2.66 -2.47 24.38
CA VAL A 492 3.70 -3.45 23.94
C VAL A 492 4.52 -3.04 22.66
N TYR A 493 4.45 -3.69 21.48
CA TYR A 493 4.79 -3.32 20.04
C TYR A 493 4.24 -2.09 19.22
N LEU A 494 4.99 -1.03 18.96
CA LEU A 494 4.61 0.29 18.38
C LEU A 494 3.92 0.32 16.99
N GLU A 495 3.13 1.38 16.72
CA GLU A 495 2.78 1.93 15.39
C GLU A 495 3.55 3.25 15.16
N HIS A 496 3.09 4.33 15.77
CA HIS A 496 3.66 5.68 15.68
C HIS A 496 4.30 6.09 17.00
N VAL A 497 5.37 6.88 16.93
CA VAL A 497 5.98 7.53 18.10
C VAL A 497 6.07 9.02 17.84
N ILE A 498 5.52 9.81 18.76
CA ILE A 498 5.54 11.27 18.69
C ILE A 498 6.41 11.81 19.82
N VAL A 499 7.28 12.76 19.50
CA VAL A 499 8.08 13.54 20.46
C VAL A 499 7.64 14.99 20.36
N ARG A 500 6.92 15.45 21.38
CA ARG A 500 6.55 16.86 21.49
C ARG A 500 7.64 17.67 22.17
N VAL A 501 8.11 18.75 21.55
CA VAL A 501 9.16 19.62 22.08
C VAL A 501 8.77 21.10 22.08
N SER A 502 9.31 21.82 23.05
CA SER A 502 9.31 23.29 23.10
C SER A 502 10.76 23.74 23.29
N ILE A 503 11.32 24.40 22.27
CA ILE A 503 12.74 24.77 22.19
C ILE A 503 12.80 26.23 21.76
N GLU A 504 13.36 27.09 22.59
CA GLU A 504 13.78 28.43 22.17
C GLU A 504 15.18 28.34 21.56
N HIS A 505 15.39 28.94 20.39
CA HIS A 505 16.69 28.88 19.73
C HIS A 505 16.92 30.10 18.84
N PRO A 506 18.11 30.74 18.87
CA PRO A 506 18.39 31.94 18.07
C PRO A 506 18.44 31.67 16.56
N ARG A 507 18.59 30.40 16.16
CA ARG A 507 18.55 29.97 14.76
C ARG A 507 18.09 28.52 14.64
N ARG A 508 16.81 28.30 14.42
CA ARG A 508 16.18 26.98 14.41
C ARG A 508 16.85 25.97 13.46
N GLY A 509 17.31 26.41 12.29
CA GLY A 509 17.94 25.55 11.29
C GLY A 509 19.28 24.91 11.68
N ASP A 510 19.94 25.39 12.74
CA ASP A 510 21.19 24.80 13.24
C ASP A 510 20.94 23.56 14.15
N LEU A 511 19.68 23.30 14.52
CA LEU A 511 19.29 22.17 15.36
C LEU A 511 19.24 20.86 14.56
N GLN A 512 19.64 19.78 15.22
CA GLN A 512 19.40 18.41 14.79
C GLN A 512 18.81 17.62 15.96
N ILE A 513 17.79 16.81 15.69
CA ILE A 513 17.07 16.07 16.74
C ILE A 513 17.00 14.59 16.34
N ASN A 514 17.52 13.72 17.18
CA ASN A 514 17.50 12.27 16.99
C ASN A 514 16.82 11.59 18.19
N LEU A 515 15.99 10.59 17.89
CA LEU A 515 15.38 9.70 18.88
C LEU A 515 15.93 8.29 18.71
N THR A 516 16.30 7.64 19.81
CA THR A 516 16.68 6.22 19.83
C THR A 516 15.68 5.42 20.66
N SER A 517 15.13 4.36 20.05
CA SER A 517 14.19 3.44 20.71
C SER A 517 14.90 2.48 21.68
N PRO A 518 14.15 1.79 22.57
CA PRO A 518 14.71 0.76 23.45
C PRO A 518 15.38 -0.40 22.71
N SER A 519 14.96 -0.65 21.47
CA SER A 519 15.55 -1.69 20.61
C SER A 519 16.79 -1.19 19.86
N GLY A 520 17.19 0.07 20.05
CA GLY A 520 18.35 0.69 19.41
C GLY A 520 18.07 1.34 18.04
N THR A 521 16.81 1.44 17.61
CA THR A 521 16.46 2.08 16.34
C THR A 521 16.56 3.59 16.47
N GLU A 522 17.38 4.19 15.63
CA GLU A 522 17.57 5.64 15.59
C GLU A 522 16.73 6.27 14.48
N SER A 523 15.92 7.27 14.85
CA SER A 523 15.14 8.13 13.95
C SER A 523 15.67 9.55 14.00
N GLN A 524 16.03 10.11 12.85
CA GLN A 524 16.32 11.54 12.72
C GLN A 524 14.98 12.26 12.60
N LEU A 525 14.60 12.95 13.66
CA LEU A 525 13.35 13.71 13.74
C LEU A 525 13.47 15.06 13.05
N LEU A 526 14.67 15.66 13.10
CA LEU A 526 15.00 16.90 12.41
C LEU A 526 16.45 16.86 11.94
N ALA A 527 16.66 17.07 10.64
CA ALA A 527 17.97 17.39 10.08
C ALA A 527 18.24 18.89 10.11
N ARG A 528 19.50 19.25 9.89
CA ARG A 528 19.93 20.65 9.81
C ARG A 528 19.33 21.28 8.55
N ARG A 529 18.69 22.44 8.69
CA ARG A 529 18.09 23.18 7.57
C ARG A 529 18.82 24.49 7.36
N ALA A 530 19.66 24.56 6.32
CA ALA A 530 20.62 25.64 6.17
C ALA A 530 19.96 27.03 6.02
N PHE A 531 18.79 27.10 5.37
CA PHE A 531 18.09 28.35 5.13
C PHE A 531 17.16 28.78 6.27
N ASP A 532 16.84 27.88 7.22
CA ASP A 532 16.03 28.22 8.39
C ASP A 532 16.83 29.08 9.38
N ILE A 533 16.65 30.40 9.26
CA ILE A 533 17.24 31.41 10.14
C ILE A 533 16.30 31.87 11.26
N SER A 534 15.14 31.21 11.43
CA SER A 534 14.12 31.63 12.39
C SER A 534 14.63 31.58 13.83
N ASN A 535 14.27 32.57 14.63
CA ASN A 535 14.53 32.62 16.07
C ASN A 535 13.30 32.18 16.91
N GLU A 536 12.22 31.74 16.26
CA GLU A 536 10.99 31.33 16.95
C GLU A 536 11.11 29.98 17.65
N GLY A 537 12.12 29.19 17.25
CA GLY A 537 12.34 27.84 17.73
C GLY A 537 11.14 26.91 17.42
N PHE A 538 10.88 25.97 18.33
CA PHE A 538 9.72 25.07 18.25
C PHE A 538 8.82 25.32 19.47
N LYS A 539 7.51 25.45 19.25
CA LYS A 539 6.53 25.66 20.33
C LYS A 539 5.52 24.52 20.32
N ASN A 540 5.61 23.62 21.29
CA ASN A 540 4.78 22.41 21.36
C ASN A 540 4.74 21.62 20.05
N TRP A 541 5.85 21.64 19.30
CA TRP A 541 5.92 20.97 18.00
C TRP A 541 6.03 19.48 18.20
N GLU A 542 5.25 18.72 17.44
CA GLU A 542 5.25 17.27 17.47
C GLU A 542 6.09 16.73 16.34
N PHE A 543 7.19 16.03 16.64
CA PHE A 543 7.92 15.25 15.65
C PHE A 543 7.44 13.80 15.68
N MET A 544 7.24 13.17 14.53
CA MET A 544 6.73 11.82 14.43
C MET A 544 7.73 10.88 13.74
N THR A 545 7.79 9.63 14.20
CA THR A 545 8.51 8.56 13.50
C THR A 545 7.68 7.30 13.37
N VAL A 546 7.73 6.69 12.18
CA VAL A 546 7.23 5.34 11.89
C VAL A 546 8.34 4.30 11.85
N HIS A 547 9.60 4.68 12.07
CA HIS A 547 10.74 3.75 11.93
C HIS A 547 10.77 2.65 12.99
N CYS A 548 10.10 2.87 14.12
CA CYS A 548 10.02 1.92 15.22
C CYS A 548 8.81 0.97 15.10
N TRP A 549 8.09 0.96 13.98
CA TRP A 549 6.85 0.18 13.80
C TRP A 549 7.08 -1.31 14.06
N GLY A 550 6.32 -1.85 15.01
CA GLY A 550 6.35 -3.24 15.46
C GLY A 550 7.34 -3.54 16.59
N GLU A 551 8.16 -2.59 17.05
CA GLU A 551 9.09 -2.78 18.16
C GLU A 551 8.42 -2.69 19.52
N LYS A 552 8.95 -3.37 20.55
CA LYS A 552 8.47 -3.16 21.92
C LYS A 552 8.75 -1.72 22.37
N ALA A 553 7.76 -1.09 22.99
CA ALA A 553 7.78 0.29 23.46
C ALA A 553 8.39 0.44 24.85
N GLU A 554 8.33 -0.63 25.67
CA GLU A 554 8.92 -0.68 27.00
C GLU A 554 10.45 -0.62 26.92
N GLY A 555 11.02 0.19 27.81
CA GLY A 555 12.46 0.34 27.98
C GLY A 555 12.91 1.79 27.93
N GLU A 556 14.20 1.98 27.67
CA GLU A 556 14.84 3.29 27.66
C GLU A 556 14.76 3.96 26.28
N TRP A 557 14.18 5.14 26.23
CA TRP A 557 14.20 6.03 25.07
C TRP A 557 15.26 7.11 25.28
N THR A 558 16.05 7.40 24.24
CA THR A 558 17.06 8.47 24.29
C THR A 558 16.73 9.54 23.25
N LEU A 559 16.53 10.78 23.69
CA LEU A 559 16.46 11.97 22.83
C LEU A 559 17.82 12.67 22.84
N LYS A 560 18.33 13.01 21.65
CA LYS A 560 19.55 13.78 21.45
C LYS A 560 19.22 15.03 20.64
N ILE A 561 19.60 16.18 21.17
CA ILE A 561 19.50 17.46 20.48
C ILE A 561 20.91 18.00 20.32
N HIS A 562 21.30 18.26 19.09
CA HIS A 562 22.59 18.82 18.74
C HIS A 562 22.39 20.21 18.15
N ASP A 563 23.20 21.16 18.60
CA ASP A 563 23.31 22.48 18.02
C ASP A 563 24.65 22.59 17.29
N THR A 564 24.61 22.63 15.95
CA THR A 564 25.82 22.75 15.11
C THR A 564 25.80 24.10 14.40
N PRO A 565 26.45 25.14 14.95
CA PRO A 565 26.42 26.48 14.39
C PRO A 565 27.01 26.49 12.99
N SER A 566 26.24 26.97 12.02
CA SER A 566 26.72 27.04 10.64
C SER A 566 27.41 28.35 10.25
N HIS A 567 27.35 29.36 11.12
CA HIS A 567 28.11 30.59 11.04
C HIS A 567 28.54 31.02 12.46
N MET A 568 29.60 31.85 12.56
CA MET A 568 29.94 32.50 13.83
C MET A 568 28.76 33.35 14.30
N ARG A 569 28.05 32.88 15.32
CA ARG A 569 26.97 33.62 15.96
C ARG A 569 27.57 34.83 16.66
N ASN A 570 27.02 36.02 16.42
CA ASN A 570 27.46 37.20 17.13
C ASN A 570 27.02 37.07 18.62
N PRO A 571 27.94 37.02 19.60
CA PRO A 571 27.58 36.86 21.02
C PRO A 571 26.68 38.00 21.53
N GLU A 572 26.67 39.13 20.82
CA GLU A 572 25.97 40.36 21.19
C GLU A 572 24.55 40.49 20.63
N ARG A 573 24.13 39.66 19.67
CA ARG A 573 22.73 39.67 19.19
C ARG A 573 21.84 38.88 20.15
N ARG A 574 21.53 39.54 21.26
CA ARG A 574 20.39 39.22 22.14
C ARG A 574 19.10 39.47 21.37
N GLY A 575 18.29 38.44 21.17
CA GLY A 575 16.87 38.63 20.89
C GLY A 575 16.21 39.10 22.18
N GLU A 576 15.80 40.37 22.24
CA GLU A 576 14.76 40.78 23.17
C GLU A 576 13.47 40.11 22.74
N HIS A 577 12.89 39.26 23.60
CA HIS A 577 11.50 38.86 23.48
C HIS A 577 10.77 39.21 24.77
N THR A 578 10.21 40.42 24.75
CA THR A 578 9.15 40.83 25.67
C THR A 578 7.86 40.16 25.21
N LEU A 579 7.33 39.28 26.04
CA LEU A 579 5.98 38.73 25.91
C LEU A 579 4.96 39.87 26.17
N PHE A 580 4.08 40.14 25.20
CA PHE A 580 2.85 40.88 25.47
C PHE A 580 1.87 39.94 26.18
N LEU A 581 1.72 40.11 27.49
CA LEU A 581 0.52 39.70 28.20
C LEU A 581 -0.33 40.94 28.46
N ASN A 582 -1.62 40.85 28.14
CA ASN A 582 -2.60 41.83 28.58
C ASN A 582 -2.51 42.03 30.12
N ARG A 583 -2.14 43.26 30.51
CA ARG A 583 -2.30 43.99 31.80
C ARG A 583 -1.74 43.37 33.11
N TYR A 584 -0.68 43.96 33.68
CA TYR A 584 -0.68 45.07 34.69
C TYR A 584 0.78 45.50 35.07
N TYR A 585 0.95 46.83 35.28
CA TYR A 585 2.06 47.70 35.76
C TYR A 585 3.57 47.33 35.88
N LYS A 586 4.39 48.16 35.20
CA LYS A 586 5.46 49.12 35.61
C LYS A 586 6.78 48.70 36.35
N THR A 587 7.92 49.03 35.68
CA THR A 587 9.30 49.44 36.14
C THR A 587 10.10 48.46 37.02
N ASP A 588 11.40 48.18 36.85
CA ASP A 588 12.56 48.89 36.27
C ASP A 588 13.58 47.93 35.64
N LEU A 589 14.44 48.47 34.76
CA LEU A 589 15.63 47.84 34.18
C LEU A 589 16.68 47.45 35.25
N ILE A 590 17.46 46.37 35.01
CA ILE A 590 18.95 46.33 34.96
C ILE A 590 19.48 44.88 34.76
N LYS A 591 20.35 44.74 33.74
CA LYS A 591 21.41 43.74 33.42
C LYS A 591 21.51 42.41 34.22
N SER A 592 21.56 41.25 33.54
CA SER A 592 22.79 40.56 33.06
C SER A 592 22.60 39.06 32.72
N GLN A 593 23.55 38.56 31.88
CA GLN A 593 23.96 37.18 31.54
C GLN A 593 23.11 36.30 30.62
N GLY A 594 23.79 35.75 29.61
CA GLY A 594 23.24 34.92 28.55
C GLY A 594 22.98 33.49 29.01
N THR A 595 21.75 33.05 28.81
CA THR A 595 21.22 31.71 29.08
C THR A 595 20.08 31.53 28.07
N ILE A 596 20.12 30.50 27.24
CA ILE A 596 18.95 30.11 26.44
C ILE A 596 18.14 29.21 27.36
N LYS A 597 17.06 29.76 27.93
CA LYS A 597 16.20 29.02 28.84
C LYS A 597 15.22 28.18 28.03
N LEU A 598 15.07 26.92 28.42
CA LEU A 598 13.92 26.10 28.03
C LEU A 598 12.74 26.52 28.93
N ASP A 599 12.09 27.66 28.63
CA ASP A 599 10.90 28.09 29.37
C ASP A 599 9.66 27.42 28.78
N ILE A 600 9.15 26.40 29.47
CA ILE A 600 7.98 25.64 29.03
C ILE A 600 6.76 26.18 29.78
N GLY A 601 6.29 27.34 29.34
CA GLY A 601 5.00 27.91 29.75
C GLY A 601 3.86 26.92 29.45
N GLN A 602 3.32 26.35 30.53
CA GLN A 602 2.09 25.56 30.64
C GLN A 602 1.79 24.38 29.69
N HIS A 603 2.56 24.05 28.65
CA HIS A 603 2.25 22.88 27.79
C HIS A 603 3.44 21.96 27.44
N PHE A 604 3.27 20.73 27.94
CA PHE A 604 3.79 19.37 27.72
C PHE A 604 4.96 19.04 26.74
N LEU A 605 5.99 18.36 27.28
CA LEU A 605 6.76 17.31 26.58
C LEU A 605 5.96 16.00 26.72
N THR A 606 5.23 15.62 25.67
CA THR A 606 4.46 14.37 25.59
C THR A 606 5.19 13.45 24.62
N ILE A 607 5.73 12.33 25.11
CA ILE A 607 6.08 11.21 24.22
C ILE A 607 4.78 10.42 24.03
N ARG A 608 4.15 10.57 22.86
CA ARG A 608 2.90 9.90 22.51
C ARG A 608 3.26 8.58 21.81
N ILE A 609 2.95 7.46 22.45
CA ILE A 609 3.25 6.12 21.94
C ILE A 609 1.95 5.44 21.54
N VAL A 610 1.82 4.96 20.30
CA VAL A 610 0.55 4.45 19.75
C VAL A 610 0.63 2.95 19.34
N LYS A 611 -0.14 2.08 20.04
CA LYS A 611 -0.72 0.69 19.80
C LYS A 611 0.09 -0.63 19.54
N HIS A 612 -0.55 -1.82 19.84
CA HIS A 612 -0.31 -3.33 19.66
C HIS A 612 -1.46 -4.19 19.10
N TRP A 613 -1.42 -5.55 18.97
CA TRP A 613 -0.52 -6.62 18.46
C TRP A 613 -1.31 -7.95 18.56
N ASN A 614 -1.02 -8.94 17.70
CA ASN A 614 -0.61 -10.30 18.09
C ASN A 614 -0.18 -11.12 16.85
N ARG A 615 0.95 -11.84 16.96
CA ARG A 615 1.53 -12.74 15.93
C ARG A 615 0.70 -14.00 15.70
N LEU A 616 0.81 -14.51 14.46
CA LEU A 616 0.46 -15.85 14.00
C LEU A 616 1.37 -16.92 14.62
N SER A 617 0.78 -18.04 15.04
CA SER A 617 1.49 -19.29 15.36
C SER A 617 1.37 -20.27 14.19
N TRP A 618 2.51 -20.56 13.59
CA TRP A 618 2.82 -21.79 12.86
C TRP A 618 3.96 -22.40 13.64
N GLU A 619 3.60 -23.22 14.61
CA GLU A 619 4.41 -24.23 15.27
C GLU A 619 3.43 -25.24 15.88
N VAL A 620 3.86 -26.50 15.91
CA VAL A 620 3.08 -27.71 16.13
C VAL A 620 2.15 -27.60 17.35
N ALA A 621 0.89 -28.00 17.16
CA ALA A 621 -0.08 -28.09 18.24
C ALA A 621 0.36 -29.15 19.25
N GLU A 622 0.94 -28.72 20.38
CA GLU A 622 0.84 -29.49 21.61
C GLU A 622 -0.58 -29.34 22.15
N SER A 623 -1.40 -30.32 21.77
CA SER A 623 -2.75 -30.49 22.29
C SER A 623 -2.69 -30.86 23.79
N PRO A 624 -3.61 -30.33 24.63
CA PRO A 624 -3.84 -30.81 26.00
C PRO A 624 -4.22 -32.30 26.08
N SER A 625 -4.41 -32.97 24.93
CA SER A 625 -4.71 -34.40 24.84
C SER A 625 -3.48 -35.30 24.98
N LEU A 626 -2.24 -34.82 24.90
CA LEU A 626 -1.06 -35.70 24.97
C LEU A 626 -0.73 -36.14 26.40
N GLU A 627 -0.93 -35.26 27.39
CA GLU A 627 -0.71 -35.56 28.81
C GLU A 627 -1.84 -36.43 29.38
N ALA A 628 -3.07 -36.25 28.88
CA ALA A 628 -4.20 -37.12 29.14
C ALA A 628 -4.08 -38.51 28.46
N PHE A 629 -3.31 -38.63 27.37
CA PHE A 629 -3.06 -39.90 26.68
C PHE A 629 -1.89 -40.68 27.30
N LYS A 630 -0.83 -39.98 27.77
CA LYS A 630 0.27 -40.60 28.53
C LYS A 630 -0.22 -41.20 29.87
N ASN A 631 -1.07 -40.49 30.61
CA ASN A 631 -1.64 -41.00 31.86
C ASN A 631 -2.58 -42.22 31.70
N ARG A 632 -3.07 -42.50 30.48
CA ARG A 632 -3.88 -43.70 30.20
C ARG A 632 -3.05 -44.91 29.75
N LEU A 633 -1.82 -44.71 29.28
CA LEU A 633 -0.92 -45.82 28.92
C LEU A 633 -0.13 -46.35 30.12
N ASP A 634 0.05 -45.55 31.17
CA ASP A 634 0.75 -45.96 32.39
C ASP A 634 -0.16 -46.61 33.46
N GLN A 635 -1.47 -46.78 33.18
CA GLN A 635 -2.43 -47.43 34.10
C GLN A 635 -2.97 -48.79 33.62
N GLY A 636 -2.39 -49.37 32.56
CA GLY A 636 -2.72 -50.72 32.06
C GLY A 636 -3.56 -50.71 30.79
#